data_AF-A0A1C6I905-F1
#
_entry.id   AF-A0A1C6I905-F1
#
_cell.length_a   1.000
_cell.length_b   1.000
_cell.length_c   1.000
_cell.angle_alpha   90.00
_cell.angle_beta   90.00
_cell.angle_gamma   90.00
#
_symmetry.space_group_name_H-M   'P 1'
#
loop_
_entity.id
_entity.type
_entity.pdbx_description
1 polymer ?
#
loop_
_entity_poly.entity_id
_entity_poly.type
_entity_poly.pdbx_seq_one_letter_code
_entity_poly.pdbx_strand_id
1 'polypeptide(L)'
;MELREYMAIKHRMVKTNSQKKCNIGCWLCPLSDQKNGMGIGCRELEWRYPEKAEDIVKQWAKEHPAKTYAQDFLSKFPKAPKDNYGTPAACRKTIYGGSCIDNADCEDCWNEPMEESN
;
A
#
# COMPACT_ATOMS: atom_id res chain seq x y z
N MET A 1 15.24 3.98 3.15
CA MET A 1 14.19 3.52 2.21
C MET A 1 14.33 4.38 0.97
N GLU A 2 14.10 3.86 -0.22
CA GLU A 2 14.14 4.70 -1.42
C GLU A 2 13.01 5.74 -1.39
N LEU A 3 13.27 6.96 -1.89
CA LEU A 3 12.31 8.06 -1.82
C LEU A 3 10.95 7.71 -2.47
N ARG A 4 10.97 6.94 -3.57
CA ARG A 4 9.75 6.52 -4.26
C ARG A 4 8.90 5.58 -3.41
N GLU A 5 9.53 4.62 -2.75
CA GLU A 5 8.87 3.68 -1.85
C GLU A 5 8.25 4.42 -0.66
N TYR A 6 8.99 5.35 -0.06
CA TYR A 6 8.49 6.20 1.02
C TYR A 6 7.23 6.98 0.60
N MET A 7 7.27 7.62 -0.56
CA MET A 7 6.14 8.42 -1.06
C MET A 7 4.92 7.56 -1.37
N ALA A 8 5.12 6.37 -1.92
CA ALA A 8 4.03 5.44 -2.24
C ALA A 8 3.29 4.98 -0.96
N ILE A 9 4.04 4.50 0.04
CA ILE A 9 3.50 4.12 1.35
C ILE A 9 2.82 5.33 2.01
N LYS A 10 3.47 6.51 1.99
CA LYS A 10 2.91 7.73 2.57
C LYS A 10 1.58 8.09 1.92
N HIS A 11 1.45 8.01 0.59
CA HIS A 11 0.20 8.29 -0.11
C HIS A 11 -0.94 7.39 0.36
N ARG A 12 -0.67 6.10 0.59
CA ARG A 12 -1.65 5.17 1.17
C ARG A 12 -1.99 5.53 2.61
N MET A 13 -0.96 5.77 3.41
CA MET A 13 -1.10 6.14 4.82
C MET A 13 -2.00 7.36 4.99
N VAL A 14 -1.84 8.39 4.16
CA VAL A 14 -2.62 9.63 4.22
C VAL A 14 -3.87 9.64 3.34
N LYS A 15 -4.16 8.53 2.65
CA LYS A 15 -5.26 8.38 1.68
C LYS A 15 -5.32 9.50 0.64
N THR A 16 -4.17 9.87 0.08
CA THR A 16 -4.02 11.02 -0.83
C THR A 16 -5.19 11.13 -1.82
N ASN A 17 -5.83 12.30 -1.87
CA ASN A 17 -6.96 12.54 -2.77
C ASN A 17 -6.49 12.94 -4.19
N SER A 18 -7.44 13.13 -5.11
CA SER A 18 -7.17 13.52 -6.49
C SER A 18 -6.43 14.86 -6.65
N GLN A 19 -6.46 15.73 -5.62
CA GLN A 19 -5.70 16.97 -5.58
C GLN A 19 -4.29 16.80 -4.99
N LYS A 20 -3.84 15.55 -4.80
CA LYS A 20 -2.56 15.19 -4.18
C LYS A 20 -2.41 15.75 -2.76
N LYS A 21 -3.51 15.82 -2.00
CA LYS A 21 -3.53 16.25 -0.58
C LYS A 21 -3.82 15.07 0.35
N CYS A 22 -3.29 15.15 1.57
CA CYS A 22 -3.70 14.28 2.69
C CYS A 22 -5.23 14.33 2.86
N ASN A 23 -5.85 13.17 3.00
CA ASN A 23 -7.31 13.00 3.10
C ASN A 23 -7.71 12.23 4.37
N ILE A 24 -6.88 12.27 5.40
CA ILE A 24 -7.19 11.77 6.74
C ILE A 24 -7.04 12.90 7.75
N GLY A 25 -7.75 12.80 8.88
CA GLY A 25 -7.56 13.73 10.00
C GLY A 25 -6.14 13.60 10.57
N CYS A 26 -5.54 14.73 10.98
CA CYS A 26 -4.19 14.73 11.58
C CYS A 26 -4.14 13.81 12.82
N TRP A 27 -5.19 13.76 13.63
CA TRP A 27 -5.29 12.87 14.80
C TRP A 27 -5.26 11.38 14.45
N LEU A 28 -5.45 11.00 13.18
CA LEU A 28 -5.27 9.63 12.69
C LEU A 28 -3.86 9.40 12.13
N CYS A 29 -3.22 10.44 11.59
CA CYS A 29 -1.97 10.35 10.86
C CYS A 29 -0.77 10.10 11.79
N PRO A 30 0.00 9.01 11.59
CA PRO A 30 1.21 8.73 12.37
C PRO A 30 2.30 9.82 12.29
N LEU A 31 2.37 10.57 11.18
CA LEU A 31 3.32 11.68 11.00
C LEU A 31 2.88 12.98 11.68
N SER A 32 1.65 13.06 12.20
CA SER A 32 1.17 14.26 12.87
C SER A 32 1.98 14.57 14.13
N ASP A 33 1.99 15.84 14.51
CA ASP A 33 2.51 16.34 15.79
C ASP A 33 1.97 15.58 17.00
N GLN A 34 0.72 15.13 16.92
CA GLN A 34 0.05 14.38 17.98
C GLN A 34 0.55 12.94 18.13
N LYS A 35 1.10 12.34 17.06
CA LYS A 35 1.45 10.90 17.02
C LYS A 35 2.92 10.60 16.76
N ASN A 36 3.69 11.55 16.25
CA ASN A 36 5.09 11.33 15.91
C ASN A 36 6.02 11.30 17.14
N GLY A 37 5.50 11.50 18.34
CA GLY A 37 6.27 11.50 19.60
C GLY A 37 7.30 12.62 19.71
N MET A 38 7.18 13.66 18.89
CA MET A 38 8.04 14.86 18.91
C MET A 38 7.25 16.15 19.09
N GLY A 39 5.94 16.15 18.85
CA GLY A 39 5.12 17.35 18.97
C GLY A 39 5.37 18.38 17.86
N ILE A 40 6.01 17.99 16.75
CA ILE A 40 6.32 18.87 15.61
C ILE A 40 5.45 18.52 14.40
N GLY A 41 5.18 19.49 13.53
CA GLY A 41 4.35 19.25 12.35
C GLY A 41 4.96 18.23 11.38
N CYS A 42 4.14 17.51 10.61
CA CYS A 42 4.60 16.46 9.69
C CYS A 42 5.69 16.93 8.71
N ARG A 43 5.55 18.13 8.14
CA ARG A 43 6.57 18.72 7.25
C ARG A 43 7.90 18.97 7.96
N GLU A 44 7.84 19.41 9.22
CA GLU A 44 9.04 19.67 10.03
C GLU A 44 9.72 18.36 10.45
N LEU A 45 8.93 17.34 10.79
CA LEU A 45 9.41 15.99 11.06
C LEU A 45 10.17 15.44 9.85
N GLU A 46 9.57 15.47 8.66
CA GLU A 46 10.19 14.95 7.44
C GLU A 46 11.47 15.70 7.06
N TRP A 47 11.51 17.02 7.29
CA TRP A 47 12.68 17.84 6.96
C TRP A 47 13.82 17.70 7.97
N ARG A 48 13.52 17.78 9.28
CA ARG A 48 14.54 17.81 10.34
C ARG A 48 14.92 16.42 10.86
N TYR A 49 14.02 15.45 10.75
CA TYR A 49 14.18 14.11 11.29
C TYR A 49 13.72 13.03 10.28
N PRO A 50 14.31 13.01 9.07
CA PRO A 50 13.90 12.11 7.98
C PRO A 50 13.96 10.63 8.39
N GLU A 51 14.95 10.21 9.19
CA GLU A 51 15.07 8.84 9.70
C GLU A 51 13.85 8.44 10.55
N LYS A 52 13.39 9.33 11.42
CA LYS A 52 12.21 9.08 12.25
C LYS A 52 10.92 9.07 11.44
N ALA A 53 10.81 9.94 10.44
CA ALA A 53 9.69 9.91 9.50
C ALA A 53 9.66 8.58 8.71
N GLU A 54 10.83 8.08 8.28
CA GLU A 54 10.98 6.80 7.60
C GLU A 54 10.57 5.63 8.51
N ASP A 55 11.01 5.60 9.77
CA ASP A 55 10.65 4.55 10.72
C ASP A 55 9.15 4.47 10.96
N ILE A 56 8.49 5.62 11.10
CA ILE A 56 7.02 5.69 11.23
C ILE A 56 6.34 5.11 9.98
N VAL A 57 6.81 5.47 8.79
CA VAL A 57 6.24 4.98 7.52
C VAL A 57 6.46 3.48 7.35
N LYS A 58 7.65 2.96 7.68
CA LYS A 58 7.94 1.52 7.68
C LYS A 58 7.06 0.75 8.65
N GLN A 59 6.92 1.25 9.88
CA GLN A 59 6.08 0.60 10.88
C GLN A 59 4.63 0.56 10.42
N TRP A 60 4.13 1.67 9.86
CA TRP A 60 2.78 1.72 9.29
C TRP A 60 2.61 0.71 8.15
N ALA A 61 3.57 0.61 7.23
CA ALA A 61 3.53 -0.36 6.12
C ALA A 61 3.50 -1.81 6.58
N LYS A 62 4.25 -2.15 7.64
CA LYS A 62 4.26 -3.49 8.24
C LYS A 62 2.90 -3.87 8.83
N GLU A 63 2.22 -2.91 9.47
CA GLU A 63 0.89 -3.09 10.03
C GLU A 63 -0.22 -3.06 8.96
N HIS A 64 0.06 -2.41 7.83
CA HIS A 64 -0.89 -2.18 6.74
C HIS A 64 -0.26 -2.65 5.43
N PRO A 65 -0.14 -3.98 5.20
CA PRO A 65 0.44 -4.51 3.97
C PRO A 65 -0.33 -4.00 2.74
N ALA A 66 0.37 -3.87 1.61
CA ALA A 66 -0.27 -3.53 0.34
C ALA A 66 -1.33 -4.60 0.01
N LYS A 67 -2.45 -4.17 -0.58
CA LYS A 67 -3.46 -5.12 -1.05
C LYS A 67 -2.86 -5.96 -2.17
N THR A 68 -3.14 -7.26 -2.17
CA THR A 68 -2.79 -8.14 -3.30
C THR A 68 -3.84 -8.05 -4.39
N TYR A 69 -3.49 -8.48 -5.61
CA TYR A 69 -4.46 -8.56 -6.70
C TYR A 69 -5.65 -9.46 -6.35
N ALA A 70 -5.42 -10.56 -5.60
CA ALA A 70 -6.51 -11.43 -5.15
C ALA A 70 -7.47 -10.69 -4.22
N GLN A 71 -6.95 -9.93 -3.25
CA GLN A 71 -7.77 -9.18 -2.30
C GLN A 71 -8.63 -8.14 -3.01
N ASP A 72 -8.08 -7.39 -3.96
CA ASP A 72 -8.86 -6.42 -4.75
C ASP A 72 -9.92 -7.11 -5.60
N PHE A 73 -9.55 -8.15 -6.36
CA PHE A 73 -10.47 -8.87 -7.23
C PHE A 73 -11.63 -9.51 -6.45
N LEU A 74 -11.34 -10.26 -5.39
CA LEU A 74 -12.36 -10.94 -4.60
C LEU A 74 -13.23 -9.96 -3.80
N SER A 75 -12.74 -8.75 -3.49
CA SER A 75 -13.58 -7.70 -2.89
C SER A 75 -14.64 -7.16 -3.85
N LYS A 76 -14.34 -7.14 -5.17
CA LYS A 76 -15.27 -6.72 -6.24
C LYS A 76 -16.17 -7.86 -6.70
N PHE A 77 -15.63 -9.08 -6.73
CA PHE A 77 -16.30 -10.28 -7.23
C PHE A 77 -16.28 -11.40 -6.18
N PRO A 78 -17.04 -11.26 -5.06
CA PRO A 78 -16.97 -12.20 -3.94
C PRO A 78 -17.44 -13.62 -4.27
N LYS A 79 -18.21 -13.78 -5.36
CA LYS A 79 -18.72 -15.06 -5.86
C LYS A 79 -17.86 -15.69 -6.97
N ALA A 80 -16.73 -15.08 -7.33
CA ALA A 80 -15.87 -15.63 -8.36
C ALA A 80 -15.35 -17.02 -7.94
N PRO A 81 -15.23 -17.99 -8.89
CA PRO A 81 -14.63 -19.27 -8.62
C PRO A 81 -13.20 -19.13 -8.09
N LYS A 82 -12.87 -19.91 -7.06
CA LYS A 82 -11.53 -19.95 -6.46
C LYS A 82 -10.90 -21.31 -6.70
N ASP A 83 -9.58 -21.33 -6.77
CA ASP A 83 -8.79 -22.54 -6.74
C ASP A 83 -8.70 -23.13 -5.31
N ASN A 84 -7.90 -24.20 -5.17
CA ASN A 84 -7.67 -24.86 -3.88
C ASN A 84 -6.89 -23.99 -2.87
N TYR A 85 -6.25 -22.91 -3.33
CA TYR A 85 -5.48 -21.96 -2.53
C TYR A 85 -6.29 -20.71 -2.16
N GLY A 86 -7.54 -20.62 -2.61
CA GLY A 86 -8.42 -19.49 -2.37
C GLY A 86 -8.16 -18.29 -3.28
N THR A 87 -7.31 -18.43 -4.30
CA THR A 87 -7.09 -17.41 -5.33
C THR A 87 -8.10 -17.55 -6.46
N PRO A 88 -8.38 -16.50 -7.24
CA PRO A 88 -9.29 -16.62 -8.39
C PRO A 88 -8.80 -17.66 -9.40
N ALA A 89 -9.72 -18.51 -9.90
CA ALA A 89 -9.38 -19.58 -10.84
C ALA A 89 -8.85 -19.09 -12.21
N ALA A 90 -9.10 -17.83 -12.56
CA ALA A 90 -8.52 -17.20 -13.75
C ALA A 90 -7.15 -16.62 -13.43
N CYS A 91 -6.24 -16.55 -14.41
CA CYS A 91 -4.93 -15.93 -14.20
C CYS A 91 -5.04 -14.41 -13.96
N ARG A 92 -4.30 -13.89 -12.97
CA ARG A 92 -4.17 -12.44 -12.71
C ARG A 92 -3.84 -11.64 -13.97
N LYS A 93 -2.92 -12.15 -14.79
CA LYS A 93 -2.48 -11.53 -16.07
C LYS A 93 -3.62 -11.33 -17.07
N THR A 94 -4.59 -12.23 -17.12
CA THR A 94 -5.74 -12.11 -18.04
C THR A 94 -6.69 -10.99 -17.62
N ILE A 95 -6.77 -10.70 -16.32
CA ILE A 95 -7.70 -9.72 -15.76
C ILE A 95 -7.05 -8.34 -15.60
N TYR A 96 -5.83 -8.28 -15.04
CA TYR A 96 -5.12 -7.05 -14.70
C TYR A 96 -3.93 -6.74 -15.63
N GLY A 97 -3.57 -7.62 -16.56
CA GLY A 97 -2.38 -7.48 -17.39
C GLY A 97 -1.06 -7.67 -16.61
N GLY A 98 0.03 -7.16 -17.18
CA GLY A 98 1.37 -7.17 -16.57
C GLY A 98 2.19 -8.43 -16.82
N SER A 99 3.46 -8.40 -16.38
CA SER A 99 4.34 -9.56 -16.33
C SER A 99 4.13 -10.29 -15.00
N CYS A 100 3.30 -11.34 -15.03
CA CYS A 100 3.40 -12.42 -14.04
C CYS A 100 4.74 -13.12 -14.30
N ILE A 101 5.50 -13.47 -13.26
CA ILE A 101 6.83 -14.08 -13.39
C ILE A 101 6.77 -15.21 -14.43
N ASP A 102 7.63 -15.16 -15.44
CA ASP A 102 7.70 -16.21 -16.46
C ASP A 102 8.06 -17.54 -15.75
N ASN A 103 7.13 -18.50 -15.78
CA ASN A 103 7.12 -19.81 -15.08
C ASN A 103 6.51 -19.85 -13.67
N ALA A 104 5.88 -18.79 -13.17
CA ALA A 104 5.00 -18.90 -12.00
C ALA A 104 3.65 -19.50 -12.41
N ASP A 105 3.10 -20.39 -11.58
CA ASP A 105 1.73 -20.84 -11.80
C ASP A 105 0.79 -19.62 -11.65
N CYS A 106 -0.29 -19.57 -12.44
CA CYS A 106 -1.17 -18.40 -12.51
C CYS A 106 -1.72 -17.96 -11.15
N GLU A 107 -1.85 -18.90 -10.21
CA GLU A 107 -2.20 -18.72 -8.82
C GLU A 107 -1.17 -17.88 -8.03
N ASP A 108 0.12 -18.01 -8.30
CA ASP A 108 1.17 -17.33 -7.53
C ASP A 108 1.13 -15.82 -7.73
N CYS A 109 0.79 -15.39 -8.95
CA CYS A 109 0.71 -13.97 -9.31
C CYS A 109 -0.46 -13.24 -8.66
N TRP A 110 -1.41 -13.96 -8.07
CA TRP A 110 -2.49 -13.34 -7.31
C TRP A 110 -2.04 -12.78 -5.96
N ASN A 111 -0.96 -13.32 -5.40
CA ASN A 111 -0.37 -12.88 -4.14
C ASN A 111 0.60 -11.71 -4.30
N GLU A 112 0.90 -11.30 -5.53
CA GLU A 112 1.68 -10.09 -5.79
C GLU A 112 0.98 -8.87 -5.18
N PRO A 113 1.72 -7.99 -4.49
CA PRO A 113 1.18 -6.71 -4.07
C PRO A 113 0.76 -5.92 -5.32
N MET A 114 -0.39 -5.26 -5.26
CA MET A 114 -0.80 -4.39 -6.34
C MET A 114 0.19 -3.24 -6.48
N GLU A 115 0.53 -2.91 -7.73
CA GLU A 115 1.34 -1.73 -7.99
C GLU A 115 0.61 -0.49 -7.47
N GLU A 116 1.32 0.27 -6.65
CA GLU A 116 0.79 1.51 -6.10
C GLU A 116 0.74 2.54 -7.22
N SER A 117 -0.46 3.00 -7.59
CA SER A 117 -0.63 3.99 -8.66
C SER A 117 0.10 5.30 -8.29
N ASN A 118 1.10 5.69 -9.08
CA ASN A 118 1.86 6.95 -8.94
C ASN A 118 0.98 8.20 -9.10
#